data_AF-A0A3C0GNN6-F1
#
_entry.id   AF-A0A3C0GNN6-F1
#
_cell.length_a   1.000
_cell.length_b   1.000
_cell.length_c   1.000
_cell.angle_alpha   90.00
_cell.angle_beta   90.00
_cell.angle_gamma   90.00
#
_symmetry.space_group_name_H-M   'P 1'
#
loop_
_entity.id
_entity.type
_entity.pdbx_description
1 polymer ?
#
loop_
_entity_poly.entity_id
_entity_poly.type
_entity_poly.pdbx_seq_one_letter_code
_entity_poly.pdbx_strand_id
1 'polypeptide(L)'
;MWRTSSDSPSRSFKDRIKGEQVHGLLPYYVDMARVRAHYLGKGASKDTPLIQSESNDDWYVSFDVAGRVERLVSCASREMKDPGYDWRGDVPVKNSTIGVARCEHMFVIPDRDVLVSVSYLRDLLPQWQRLEARATALFLESEVTTGRPAQGVPR
;
A
#
# COMPACT_ATOMS: atom_id res chain seq x y z
N MET A 1 -12.31 14.73 1.95
CA MET A 1 -12.03 13.44 2.61
C MET A 1 -13.37 12.77 2.89
N TRP A 2 -13.81 11.88 1.99
CA TRP A 2 -15.10 11.19 2.17
C TRP A 2 -14.91 10.15 3.27
N ARG A 3 -15.65 10.29 4.38
CA ARG A 3 -15.64 9.31 5.47
C ARG A 3 -16.31 8.04 4.95
N THR A 4 -15.51 7.09 4.47
CA THR A 4 -15.97 5.71 4.30
C THR A 4 -16.37 5.20 5.68
N SER A 5 -17.61 4.72 5.80
CA SER A 5 -18.11 4.16 7.05
C SER A 5 -17.24 2.98 7.47
N SER A 6 -17.05 2.82 8.78
CA SER A 6 -16.23 1.76 9.39
C SER A 6 -16.69 0.34 9.04
N ASP A 7 -17.92 0.20 8.53
CA ASP A 7 -18.54 -1.06 8.11
C ASP A 7 -18.35 -1.38 6.62
N SER A 8 -17.59 -0.57 5.86
CA SER A 8 -17.34 -0.83 4.44
C SER A 8 -16.57 -2.15 4.24
N PRO A 9 -17.07 -3.09 3.40
CA PRO A 9 -16.37 -4.35 3.11
C PRO A 9 -14.94 -4.14 2.59
N SER A 10 -14.69 -3.05 1.86
CA SER A 10 -13.36 -2.70 1.36
C SER A 10 -12.35 -2.36 2.46
N ARG A 11 -12.79 -2.16 3.72
CA ARG A 11 -11.93 -1.81 4.86
C ARG A 11 -11.73 -2.97 5.84
N SER A 12 -12.16 -4.18 5.50
CA SER A 12 -12.12 -5.32 6.41
C SER A 12 -11.37 -6.52 5.84
N PHE A 13 -10.46 -7.13 6.61
CA PHE A 13 -9.78 -8.37 6.22
C PHE A 13 -10.75 -9.54 6.01
N LYS A 14 -11.78 -9.65 6.87
CA LYS A 14 -12.76 -10.75 6.80
C LYS A 14 -13.67 -10.69 5.57
N ASP A 15 -13.80 -9.52 4.96
CA ASP A 15 -14.68 -9.29 3.82
C ASP A 15 -13.91 -9.30 2.49
N ARG A 16 -12.60 -9.55 2.54
CA ARG A 16 -11.71 -9.66 1.39
C ARG A 16 -11.48 -11.11 1.00
N ILE A 17 -11.12 -11.31 -0.26
CA ILE A 17 -10.79 -12.63 -0.81
C ILE A 17 -9.30 -12.88 -0.58
N LYS A 18 -8.97 -13.77 0.36
CA LYS A 18 -7.60 -14.23 0.57
C LYS A 18 -7.14 -15.03 -0.66
N GLY A 19 -5.98 -14.67 -1.21
CA GLY A 19 -5.38 -15.37 -2.34
C GLY A 19 -4.13 -16.16 -1.95
N GLU A 20 -3.54 -16.82 -2.95
CA GLU A 20 -2.24 -17.47 -2.84
C GLU A 20 -1.12 -16.45 -2.75
N GLN A 21 0.02 -16.84 -2.17
CA GLN A 21 1.16 -15.95 -1.97
C GLN A 21 1.70 -15.42 -3.32
N VAL A 22 1.96 -14.12 -3.39
CA VAL A 22 2.49 -13.42 -4.58
C VAL A 22 3.65 -12.53 -4.16
N HIS A 23 4.81 -12.67 -4.80
CA HIS A 23 6.04 -11.94 -4.47
C HIS A 23 6.44 -12.03 -2.99
N GLY A 24 6.12 -13.14 -2.31
CA GLY A 24 6.37 -13.32 -0.88
C GLY A 24 5.34 -12.65 0.05
N LEU A 25 4.31 -11.98 -0.48
CA LEU A 25 3.24 -11.36 0.28
C LEU A 25 1.94 -12.17 0.17
N LEU A 26 1.12 -12.16 1.22
CA LEU A 26 -0.20 -12.77 1.20
C LEU A 26 -1.24 -11.74 0.74
N PRO A 27 -1.89 -11.93 -0.43
CA PRO A 27 -2.89 -11.00 -0.91
C PRO A 27 -4.26 -11.20 -0.26
N TYR A 28 -4.94 -10.08 -0.04
CA TYR A 28 -6.34 -9.94 0.35
C TYR A 28 -7.01 -9.01 -0.66
N TYR A 29 -7.53 -9.62 -1.72
CA TYR A 29 -8.18 -8.89 -2.81
C TYR A 29 -9.50 -8.29 -2.34
N VAL A 30 -9.80 -7.07 -2.78
CA VAL A 30 -11.11 -6.48 -2.53
C VAL A 30 -12.19 -7.29 -3.27
N ASP A 31 -13.25 -7.66 -2.57
CA ASP A 31 -14.44 -8.25 -3.20
C ASP A 31 -15.33 -7.12 -3.72
N MET A 32 -15.13 -6.73 -4.97
CA MET A 32 -15.89 -5.63 -5.57
C MET A 32 -17.38 -5.96 -5.70
N ALA A 33 -17.76 -7.23 -5.82
CA ALA A 33 -19.16 -7.62 -5.83
C ALA A 33 -19.81 -7.32 -4.48
N ARG A 34 -19.13 -7.67 -3.38
CA ARG A 34 -19.57 -7.34 -2.02
C ARG A 34 -19.58 -5.84 -1.76
N VAL A 35 -18.57 -5.10 -2.21
CA VAL A 35 -18.52 -3.63 -2.10
C VAL A 35 -19.70 -2.98 -2.85
N ARG A 36 -19.93 -3.36 -4.11
CA ARG A 36 -21.06 -2.86 -4.91
C ARG A 36 -22.39 -3.18 -4.23
N ALA A 37 -22.60 -4.43 -3.80
CA ALA A 37 -23.82 -4.84 -3.13
C ALA A 37 -24.07 -4.03 -1.84
N HIS A 38 -23.03 -3.78 -1.05
CA HIS A 38 -23.13 -3.00 0.19
C HIS A 38 -23.62 -1.56 -0.06
N TYR A 39 -22.99 -0.83 -0.99
CA TYR A 39 -23.35 0.57 -1.24
C TYR A 39 -24.65 0.71 -2.04
N LEU A 40 -24.89 -0.15 -3.04
CA LEU A 40 -26.15 -0.15 -3.79
C LEU A 40 -27.34 -0.48 -2.87
N GLY A 41 -27.19 -1.44 -1.95
CA GLY A 41 -28.20 -1.76 -0.93
C GLY A 41 -28.50 -0.61 0.03
N LYS A 42 -27.58 0.36 0.16
CA LYS A 42 -27.76 1.60 0.93
C LYS A 42 -28.26 2.79 0.07
N GLY A 43 -28.65 2.53 -1.18
CA GLY A 43 -29.21 3.55 -2.08
C GLY A 43 -28.17 4.38 -2.85
N ALA A 44 -26.90 3.95 -2.89
CA ALA A 44 -25.91 4.60 -3.74
C ALA A 44 -26.25 4.46 -5.23
N SER A 45 -25.92 5.48 -6.04
CA SER A 45 -26.01 5.38 -7.51
C SER A 45 -24.93 4.45 -8.06
N LYS A 46 -25.17 3.88 -9.26
CA LYS A 46 -24.19 3.09 -10.00
C LYS A 46 -22.93 3.88 -10.38
N ASP A 47 -23.02 5.21 -10.42
CA ASP A 47 -21.89 6.09 -10.75
C ASP A 47 -21.10 6.53 -9.51
N THR A 48 -21.46 6.03 -8.33
CA THR A 48 -20.78 6.40 -7.07
C THR A 48 -19.31 5.95 -7.13
N PRO A 49 -18.33 6.83 -6.88
CA PRO A 49 -16.91 6.46 -6.96
C PRO A 49 -16.53 5.28 -6.07
N LEU A 50 -17.11 5.18 -4.87
CA LEU A 50 -16.82 4.12 -3.88
C LEU A 50 -17.06 2.69 -4.38
N ILE A 51 -17.87 2.50 -5.42
CA ILE A 51 -18.18 1.17 -5.99
C ILE A 51 -17.42 0.89 -7.29
N GLN A 52 -16.60 1.84 -7.74
CA GLN A 52 -15.73 1.67 -8.89
C GLN A 52 -14.39 1.05 -8.48
N SER A 53 -13.77 0.30 -9.37
CA SER A 53 -12.55 -0.46 -9.05
C SER A 53 -11.35 0.45 -8.82
N GLU A 54 -11.30 1.62 -9.47
CA GLU A 54 -10.24 2.63 -9.28
C GLU A 54 -10.25 3.29 -7.91
N SER A 55 -11.34 3.15 -7.14
CA SER A 55 -11.46 3.71 -5.77
C SER A 55 -11.25 2.66 -4.69
N ASN A 56 -10.85 1.44 -5.04
CA ASN A 56 -10.66 0.33 -4.12
C ASN A 56 -9.32 -0.35 -4.34
N ASP A 57 -8.73 -0.83 -3.25
CA ASP A 57 -7.40 -1.43 -3.26
C ASP A 57 -7.42 -2.90 -2.88
N ASP A 58 -6.54 -3.67 -3.50
CA ASP A 58 -6.07 -4.96 -3.01
C ASP A 58 -4.98 -4.76 -1.96
N TRP A 59 -4.94 -5.63 -0.95
CA TRP A 59 -3.91 -5.57 0.09
C TRP A 59 -2.95 -6.73 -0.06
N TYR A 60 -1.66 -6.48 0.09
CA TYR A 60 -0.61 -7.49 0.11
C TYR A 60 0.14 -7.35 1.43
N VAL A 61 0.15 -8.41 2.23
CA VAL A 61 0.48 -8.33 3.66
C VAL A 61 1.53 -9.37 4.03
N SER A 62 2.44 -9.00 4.93
CA SER A 62 3.23 -9.95 5.71
C SER A 62 2.90 -9.81 7.20
N PHE A 63 3.21 -10.86 7.95
CA PHE A 63 3.02 -10.91 9.38
C PHE A 63 4.34 -11.21 10.08
N ASP A 64 4.53 -10.64 11.25
CA ASP A 64 5.63 -11.00 12.13
C ASP A 64 5.39 -12.37 12.81
N VAL A 65 6.37 -12.83 13.59
CA VAL A 65 6.29 -14.10 14.33
C VAL A 65 5.15 -14.15 15.36
N ALA A 66 4.63 -12.99 15.78
CA ALA A 66 3.50 -12.86 16.69
C ALA A 66 2.15 -12.75 15.96
N GLY A 67 2.14 -12.84 14.62
CA GLY A 67 0.94 -12.73 13.79
C GLY A 67 0.43 -11.30 13.63
N ARG A 68 1.23 -10.28 13.96
CA ARG A 68 0.89 -8.87 13.74
C ARG A 68 1.28 -8.46 12.32
N VAL A 69 0.53 -7.54 11.73
CA VAL A 69 0.88 -6.98 10.41
C VAL A 69 2.22 -6.25 10.53
N GLU A 70 3.23 -6.77 9.84
CA GLU A 70 4.55 -6.16 9.75
C GLU A 70 4.60 -5.16 8.58
N ARG A 71 3.87 -5.48 7.51
CA ARG A 71 3.88 -4.75 6.25
C ARG A 71 2.53 -4.81 5.57
N LEU A 72 2.12 -3.68 5.02
CA LEU A 72 0.92 -3.56 4.20
C LEU A 72 1.26 -2.82 2.92
N VAL A 73 1.06 -3.48 1.78
CA VAL A 73 1.04 -2.83 0.47
C VAL A 73 -0.42 -2.78 -0.01
N SER A 74 -1.01 -1.59 -0.01
CA SER A 74 -2.34 -1.33 -0.58
C SER A 74 -2.15 -0.91 -2.03
N CYS A 75 -2.61 -1.69 -3.00
CA CYS A 75 -2.49 -1.36 -4.43
C CYS A 75 -3.86 -1.23 -5.07
N ALA A 76 -4.00 -0.34 -6.05
CA ALA A 76 -5.21 -0.22 -6.87
C ALA A 76 -5.69 -1.61 -7.32
N SER A 77 -6.99 -1.89 -7.14
CA SER A 77 -7.58 -3.21 -7.34
C SER A 77 -7.20 -3.81 -8.69
N ARG A 78 -6.92 -5.12 -8.73
CA ARG A 78 -6.75 -5.90 -9.97
C ARG A 78 -7.96 -5.86 -10.90
N GLU A 79 -9.12 -5.40 -10.42
CA GLU A 79 -10.29 -5.11 -11.25
C GLU A 79 -10.19 -3.77 -12.00
N MET A 80 -9.29 -2.86 -11.61
CA MET A 80 -8.89 -1.70 -12.40
C MET A 80 -8.00 -2.17 -13.56
N LYS A 81 -8.61 -2.36 -14.73
CA LYS A 81 -7.95 -2.91 -15.93
C LYS A 81 -7.08 -1.90 -16.66
N ASP A 82 -7.56 -0.68 -16.81
CA ASP A 82 -6.75 0.43 -17.31
C ASP A 82 -5.87 0.96 -16.16
N PRO A 83 -4.52 0.83 -16.24
CA PRO A 83 -3.63 1.34 -15.21
C PRO A 83 -3.54 2.87 -15.22
N GLY A 84 -4.00 3.55 -16.26
CA GLY A 84 -3.99 5.01 -16.39
C GLY A 84 -2.62 5.61 -16.72
N TYR A 85 -1.70 4.77 -17.19
CA TYR A 85 -0.40 5.16 -17.72
C TYR A 85 0.09 4.13 -18.76
N ASP A 86 0.98 4.58 -19.64
CA ASP A 86 1.75 3.73 -20.54
C ASP A 86 3.25 3.87 -20.23
N TRP A 87 4.01 2.81 -20.45
CA TRP A 87 5.47 2.87 -20.41
C TRP A 87 6.02 3.38 -21.74
N ARG A 88 6.82 4.44 -21.71
CA ARG A 88 7.61 4.93 -22.84
C ARG A 88 9.08 4.71 -22.52
N GLY A 89 9.59 3.54 -22.89
CA GLY A 89 10.85 3.03 -22.35
C GLY A 89 10.71 2.84 -20.83
N ASP A 90 11.64 3.41 -20.07
CA ASP A 90 11.64 3.31 -18.60
C ASP A 90 10.85 4.43 -17.90
N VAL A 91 10.14 5.26 -18.65
CA VAL A 91 9.37 6.40 -18.11
C VAL A 91 7.88 6.12 -18.21
N PRO A 92 7.14 6.08 -17.09
CA PRO A 92 5.69 5.98 -17.13
C PRO A 92 5.08 7.35 -17.50
N VAL A 93 4.19 7.35 -18.49
CA VAL A 93 3.46 8.53 -18.95
C VAL A 93 1.97 8.34 -18.70
N LYS A 94 1.38 9.23 -17.90
CA LYS A 94 -0.05 9.23 -17.60
C LYS A 94 -0.86 9.38 -18.89
N ASN A 95 -1.89 8.55 -19.06
CA ASN A 95 -2.76 8.55 -20.23
C ASN A 95 -4.27 8.66 -19.87
N SER A 96 -4.64 8.54 -18.59
CA SER A 96 -6.03 8.54 -18.14
C SER A 96 -6.33 9.67 -17.15
N THR A 97 -7.56 10.17 -17.17
CA THR A 97 -8.08 11.13 -16.18
C THR A 97 -8.77 10.45 -15.00
N ILE A 98 -9.09 9.16 -15.11
CA ILE A 98 -9.87 8.39 -14.13
C ILE A 98 -9.01 8.02 -12.92
N GLY A 99 -7.73 7.71 -13.13
CA GLY A 99 -6.82 7.34 -12.06
C GLY A 99 -5.47 6.87 -12.58
N VAL A 100 -4.61 6.47 -11.64
CA VAL A 100 -3.33 5.81 -11.93
C VAL A 100 -3.25 4.65 -10.95
N ALA A 101 -3.03 3.44 -11.45
CA ALA A 101 -2.87 2.26 -10.62
C ALA A 101 -1.58 2.38 -9.81
N ARG A 102 -1.72 2.74 -8.53
CA ARG A 102 -0.62 2.92 -7.58
C ARG A 102 -0.72 1.94 -6.44
N CYS A 103 0.39 1.81 -5.73
CA CYS A 103 0.46 1.22 -4.41
C CYS A 103 0.83 2.29 -3.38
N GLU A 104 0.32 2.12 -2.17
CA GLU A 104 0.83 2.69 -0.93
C GLU A 104 1.40 1.54 -0.10
N HIS A 105 2.70 1.61 0.20
CA HIS A 105 3.44 0.60 0.92
C HIS A 105 3.86 1.14 2.27
N MET A 106 3.31 0.56 3.34
CA MET A 106 3.66 0.86 4.73
C MET A 106 4.42 -0.30 5.37
N PHE A 107 5.53 0.03 6.04
CA PHE A 107 6.33 -0.91 6.84
C PHE A 107 7.03 -0.16 7.97
N VAL A 108 7.48 -0.88 8.99
CA VAL A 108 8.21 -0.31 10.13
C VAL A 108 9.71 -0.59 10.02
N ILE A 109 10.54 0.34 10.52
CA ILE A 109 11.95 0.08 10.83
C ILE A 109 12.01 -0.23 12.34
N PRO A 110 12.08 -1.51 12.75
CA PRO A 110 11.80 -1.92 14.14
C PRO A 110 12.73 -1.25 15.16
N ASP A 111 14.01 -1.09 14.83
CA ASP A 111 15.02 -0.55 15.75
C ASP A 111 14.97 0.98 15.90
N ARG A 112 14.00 1.64 15.27
CA ARG A 112 13.89 3.12 15.22
C ARG A 112 12.52 3.68 15.54
N ASP A 113 11.52 2.83 15.79
CA ASP A 113 10.12 3.24 15.96
C ASP A 113 9.63 4.17 14.82
N VAL A 114 10.05 3.84 13.59
CA VAL A 114 9.75 4.63 12.38
C VAL A 114 8.79 3.86 11.50
N LEU A 115 7.68 4.51 11.15
CA LEU A 115 6.76 4.06 10.11
C LEU A 115 7.15 4.72 8.79
N VAL A 116 7.43 3.92 7.78
CA VAL A 116 7.73 4.38 6.42
C VAL A 116 6.50 4.16 5.54
N SER A 117 6.13 5.17 4.75
CA SER A 117 5.16 5.04 3.65
C SER A 117 5.82 5.41 2.32
N VAL A 118 5.71 4.53 1.33
CA VAL A 118 6.22 4.74 -0.04
C VAL A 118 5.09 4.54 -1.03
N SER A 119 4.92 5.46 -1.98
CA SER A 119 3.98 5.29 -3.09
C SER A 119 4.69 5.07 -4.41
N TYR A 120 4.20 4.10 -5.20
CA TYR A 120 4.77 3.71 -6.49
C TYR A 120 3.69 3.14 -7.42
N LEU A 121 4.00 2.94 -8.71
CA LEU A 121 3.07 2.34 -9.66
C LEU A 121 2.86 0.85 -9.35
N ARG A 122 1.66 0.33 -9.59
CA ARG A 122 1.32 -1.07 -9.29
C ARG A 122 2.27 -2.08 -9.94
N ASP A 123 2.81 -1.77 -11.11
CA ASP A 123 3.76 -2.62 -11.83
C ASP A 123 5.10 -2.82 -11.09
N LEU A 124 5.41 -1.95 -10.12
CA LEU A 124 6.61 -2.05 -9.30
C LEU A 124 6.42 -2.92 -8.05
N LEU A 125 5.21 -3.46 -7.81
CA LEU A 125 4.94 -4.39 -6.71
C LEU A 125 5.91 -5.58 -6.67
N PRO A 126 6.31 -6.24 -7.79
CA PRO A 126 7.29 -7.33 -7.74
C PRO A 126 8.65 -6.92 -7.14
N GLN A 127 8.95 -5.62 -7.07
CA GLN A 127 10.20 -5.05 -6.60
C GLN A 127 10.09 -4.47 -5.19
N TRP A 128 8.97 -4.70 -4.47
CA TRP A 128 8.67 -4.08 -3.18
C TRP A 128 9.81 -4.21 -2.16
N GLN A 129 10.50 -5.36 -2.12
CA GLN A 129 11.63 -5.61 -1.21
C GLN A 129 12.80 -4.67 -1.49
N ARG A 130 13.08 -4.39 -2.77
CA ARG A 130 14.17 -3.47 -3.17
C ARG A 130 13.82 -2.03 -2.78
N LEU A 131 12.55 -1.64 -2.96
CA LEU A 131 12.06 -0.32 -2.58
C LEU A 131 12.17 -0.11 -1.07
N GLU A 132 11.76 -1.09 -0.28
CA GLU A 132 11.86 -1.07 1.18
C GLU A 132 13.30 -1.04 1.67
N ALA A 133 14.16 -1.92 1.15
CA ALA A 133 15.57 -1.94 1.51
C ALA A 133 16.24 -0.60 1.20
N ARG A 134 15.92 0.02 0.05
CA ARG A 134 16.47 1.33 -0.31
C ARG A 134 15.93 2.45 0.60
N ALA A 135 14.64 2.48 0.88
CA ALA A 135 14.05 3.45 1.78
C ALA A 135 14.64 3.35 3.20
N THR A 136 14.82 2.13 3.70
CA THR A 136 15.46 1.84 4.99
C THR A 136 16.91 2.32 5.00
N ALA A 137 17.70 1.98 3.98
CA ALA A 137 19.09 2.41 3.88
C ALA A 137 19.23 3.94 3.86
N LEU A 138 18.42 4.63 3.04
CA LEU A 138 18.43 6.10 2.98
C LEU A 138 18.07 6.75 4.32
N PHE A 139 17.09 6.18 5.04
CA PHE A 139 16.74 6.67 6.37
C PHE A 139 17.92 6.53 7.34
N LEU A 140 18.53 5.35 7.41
CA LEU A 140 19.67 5.08 8.30
C LEU A 140 20.91 5.90 7.94
N GLU A 141 21.21 6.08 6.66
CA GLU A 141 22.31 6.95 6.18
C GLU A 141 22.12 8.41 6.58
N SER A 142 20.86 8.87 6.68
CA SER A 142 20.52 10.24 7.05
C SER A 142 20.57 10.51 8.56
N GLU A 143 20.71 9.47 9.39
CA GLU A 143 20.85 9.62 10.83
C GLU A 143 22.14 10.39 11.14
N VAL A 144 22.00 11.67 11.50
CA VAL A 144 23.11 12.42 12.06
C VAL A 144 23.50 11.73 13.36
N THR A 145 24.67 11.08 13.37
CA THR A 145 25.29 10.66 14.62
C THR A 145 25.55 11.93 15.40
N THR A 146 24.67 12.29 16.33
CA THR A 146 24.98 13.32 17.33
C THR A 146 26.12 12.77 18.17
N GLY A 147 27.35 13.00 17.71
CA GLY A 147 28.55 12.74 18.46
C GLY A 147 28.46 13.56 19.74
N ARG A 148 28.24 12.89 20.86
CA ARG A 148 28.69 13.42 22.14
C ARG A 148 30.22 13.44 22.03
N PRO A 149 30.89 14.61 22.02
CA PRO A 149 32.34 14.60 22.07
C PRO A 149 32.75 13.84 23.33
N ALA A 150 33.70 12.91 23.17
CA ALA A 150 34.29 12.20 24.30
C ALA A 150 34.72 13.25 25.33
N GLN A 151 34.09 13.23 26.50
CA GLN A 151 34.52 14.08 27.60
C GLN A 151 35.97 13.69 27.91
N GLY A 152 36.87 14.64 27.68
CA GLY A 152 38.29 14.46 27.92
C GLY A 152 38.53 14.03 29.36
N VAL A 153 39.33 12.98 29.51
CA VAL A 153 39.90 12.58 30.80
C VAL A 153 40.96 13.64 31.18
N PRO A 154 40.84 14.34 32.32
CA PRO A 154 41.93 15.17 32.81
C PRO A 154 43.06 14.28 33.35
N ARG A 155 44.29 14.78 33.18
CA ARG A 155 45.55 14.17 33.61
C ARG A 155 45.62 13.90 35.11
#